data_AF-A0A352F244-F1
#
_entry.id   AF-A0A352F244-F1
#
_cell.length_a   1.000
_cell.length_b   1.000
_cell.length_c   1.000
_cell.angle_alpha   90.00
_cell.angle_beta   90.00
_cell.angle_gamma   90.00
#
_symmetry.space_group_name_H-M   'P 1'
#
loop_
_entity.id
_entity.type
_entity.pdbx_description
1 polymer ?
#
loop_
_entity_poly.entity_id
_entity_poly.type
_entity_poly.pdbx_seq_one_letter_code
_entity_poly.pdbx_strand_id
1 'polypeptide(L)'
;MIATALSFACSAAQQQPGPNSPGAAAVPQATAQLTATPQPNNPSNSTLASLNDVQDAVTRVCVDAVAIDINQSTPFIVGDFNGDGSEDLAVIVRPTKGALPKLNSEYANWIVEDPQKVVLPDPNKAVQRLPKPPPRVLVRANDLLLLVLHGYQQSGWHHQYARQTYLLRNAIGENIRAQSFAEAAKIDGNKNAVKNRAGDVIGEKLTDHDGFLYWTNGRYAWWE
;
A
#
# COMPACT_ATOMS: atom_id res chain seq x y z
N MET A 1 2.63 -13.79 -58.35
CA MET A 1 3.93 -14.20 -57.76
C MET A 1 3.61 -15.14 -56.60
N ILE A 2 4.26 -16.29 -56.52
CA ILE A 2 3.93 -17.37 -55.57
C ILE A 2 4.78 -17.22 -54.31
N ALA A 3 4.20 -17.60 -53.17
CA ALA A 3 4.77 -17.44 -51.83
C ALA A 3 5.90 -18.44 -51.52
N THR A 4 6.71 -18.10 -50.51
CA THR A 4 7.49 -19.10 -49.76
C THR A 4 7.50 -18.73 -48.29
N ALA A 5 6.97 -19.61 -47.44
CA ALA A 5 7.20 -19.60 -46.00
C ALA A 5 8.20 -20.70 -45.66
N LEU A 6 9.11 -20.47 -44.71
CA LEU A 6 9.94 -21.53 -44.12
C LEU A 6 9.78 -21.53 -42.60
N SER A 7 9.32 -22.67 -42.08
CA SER A 7 9.40 -23.06 -40.68
C SER A 7 10.77 -23.70 -40.41
N PHE A 8 11.29 -23.58 -39.20
CA PHE A 8 12.37 -24.46 -38.70
C PHE A 8 12.00 -25.04 -37.34
N ALA A 9 12.46 -26.28 -37.11
CA ALA A 9 11.99 -27.16 -36.05
C ALA A 9 13.03 -27.37 -34.94
N CYS A 10 12.59 -27.96 -33.84
CA CYS A 10 13.43 -28.34 -32.70
C CYS A 10 14.48 -29.42 -33.07
N SER A 11 15.59 -29.45 -32.33
CA SER A 11 16.41 -30.66 -32.16
C SER A 11 17.12 -30.62 -30.81
N ALA A 12 17.10 -31.77 -30.11
CA ALA A 12 17.86 -32.00 -28.89
C ALA A 12 19.15 -32.79 -29.21
N ALA A 13 20.17 -32.69 -28.35
CA ALA A 13 21.41 -33.46 -28.48
C ALA A 13 21.78 -34.15 -27.16
N GLN A 14 22.23 -35.41 -27.26
CA GLN A 14 22.58 -36.27 -26.13
C GLN A 14 24.10 -36.23 -25.83
N GLN A 15 24.48 -36.66 -24.61
CA GLN A 15 25.88 -36.77 -24.16
C GLN A 15 26.54 -38.09 -24.58
N GLN A 16 27.87 -38.12 -24.64
CA GLN A 16 28.70 -39.31 -24.40
C GLN A 16 30.00 -38.97 -23.62
N PRO A 17 30.67 -39.97 -22.98
CA PRO A 17 31.49 -39.73 -21.78
C PRO A 17 33.02 -39.89 -21.95
N GLY A 18 33.77 -39.42 -20.96
CA GLY A 18 35.22 -39.67 -20.77
C GLY A 18 35.54 -40.55 -19.56
N PRO A 19 36.74 -41.16 -19.46
CA PRO A 19 37.01 -42.29 -18.56
C PRO A 19 37.58 -41.95 -17.17
N ASN A 20 37.18 -42.79 -16.20
CA ASN A 20 37.78 -43.05 -14.87
C ASN A 20 39.19 -43.69 -14.99
N SER A 21 40.10 -43.76 -13.99
CA SER A 21 40.28 -43.33 -12.57
C SER A 21 41.76 -43.71 -12.18
N PRO A 22 42.28 -43.72 -10.91
CA PRO A 22 41.72 -43.40 -9.57
C PRO A 22 42.62 -42.47 -8.70
N GLY A 23 42.30 -42.35 -7.39
CA GLY A 23 43.19 -41.77 -6.36
C GLY A 23 42.43 -41.15 -5.17
N ALA A 24 42.00 -41.96 -4.20
CA ALA A 24 41.06 -41.51 -3.17
C ALA A 24 41.70 -40.85 -1.94
N ALA A 25 41.06 -39.79 -1.45
CA ALA A 25 41.07 -39.40 -0.04
C ALA A 25 39.61 -39.19 0.39
N ALA A 26 39.14 -39.99 1.35
CA ALA A 26 37.74 -39.95 1.79
C ALA A 26 37.50 -38.83 2.81
N VAL A 27 36.40 -38.09 2.64
CA VAL A 27 35.81 -37.25 3.69
C VAL A 27 34.31 -37.60 3.75
N PRO A 28 33.70 -37.83 4.93
CA PRO A 28 32.41 -38.50 4.98
C PRO A 28 31.24 -37.65 4.47
N GLN A 29 30.36 -38.23 3.66
CA GLN A 29 29.02 -37.70 3.44
C GLN A 29 28.18 -37.86 4.71
N ALA A 30 28.15 -36.83 5.54
CA ALA A 30 27.14 -36.70 6.59
C ALA A 30 25.83 -36.23 5.94
N THR A 31 24.92 -37.16 5.64
CA THR A 31 23.52 -36.85 5.33
C THR A 31 22.82 -36.35 6.59
N ALA A 32 23.02 -35.07 6.90
CA ALA A 32 22.22 -34.39 7.90
C ALA A 32 20.81 -34.15 7.34
N GLN A 33 19.90 -35.09 7.62
CA GLN A 33 18.47 -34.79 7.59
C GLN A 33 18.21 -33.71 8.65
N LEU A 34 18.19 -32.44 8.23
CA LEU A 34 17.62 -31.38 9.04
C LEU A 34 16.11 -31.63 9.11
N THR A 35 15.69 -32.34 10.15
CA THR A 35 14.31 -32.32 10.61
C THR A 35 13.97 -30.87 10.94
N ALA A 36 13.32 -30.17 10.02
CA ALA A 36 12.73 -28.88 10.28
C ALA A 36 11.60 -29.08 11.30
N THR A 37 11.94 -28.91 12.59
CA THR A 37 10.95 -28.61 13.61
C THR A 37 10.19 -27.36 13.15
N PRO A 38 8.85 -27.32 13.28
CA PRO A 38 8.10 -26.10 13.04
C PRO A 38 8.47 -25.11 14.15
N GLN A 39 9.50 -24.30 13.89
CA GLN A 39 9.86 -23.20 14.76
C GLN A 39 8.68 -22.23 14.76
N PRO A 40 8.10 -21.89 15.92
CA PRO A 40 6.94 -21.02 15.97
C PRO A 40 7.28 -19.68 15.31
N ASN A 41 6.31 -19.13 14.58
CA ASN A 41 6.42 -17.83 13.92
C ASN A 41 6.67 -16.75 14.98
N ASN A 42 7.94 -16.43 15.24
CA ASN A 42 8.27 -15.18 15.89
C ASN A 42 7.83 -14.07 14.93
N PRO A 43 6.94 -13.14 15.35
CA PRO A 43 6.60 -12.02 14.51
C PRO A 43 7.87 -11.23 14.19
N SER A 44 7.96 -10.75 12.95
CA SER A 44 9.02 -9.85 12.51
C SER A 44 9.22 -8.74 13.54
N ASN A 45 10.48 -8.35 13.79
CA ASN A 45 10.78 -7.18 14.60
C ASN A 45 10.28 -5.91 13.89
N SER A 46 8.99 -5.60 14.03
CA SER A 46 8.45 -4.30 13.69
C SER A 46 9.14 -3.31 14.61
N THR A 47 10.06 -2.53 14.05
CA THR A 47 10.65 -1.38 14.74
C THR A 47 9.50 -0.43 15.05
N LEU A 48 9.12 -0.36 16.33
CA LEU A 48 8.08 0.55 16.83
C LEU A 48 8.37 1.96 16.30
N ALA A 49 7.60 2.38 15.29
CA ALA A 49 7.95 3.52 14.46
C ALA A 49 8.13 4.77 15.32
N SER A 50 9.32 5.37 15.30
CA SER A 50 9.53 6.60 16.05
C SER A 50 8.95 7.79 15.28
N LEU A 51 8.53 8.84 16.00
CA LEU A 51 8.06 10.07 15.38
C LEU A 51 9.12 10.70 14.45
N ASN A 52 10.40 10.43 14.70
CA ASN A 52 11.50 10.87 13.84
C ASN A 52 11.51 10.11 12.51
N ASP A 53 11.32 8.78 12.51
CA ASP A 53 11.26 7.98 11.28
C ASP A 53 10.06 8.41 10.40
N VAL A 54 8.93 8.70 11.05
CA VAL A 54 7.71 9.23 10.40
C VAL A 54 7.98 10.63 9.83
N GLN A 55 8.65 11.50 10.58
CA GLN A 55 9.04 12.83 10.09
C GLN A 55 10.00 12.73 8.89
N ASP A 56 10.96 11.81 8.89
CA ASP A 56 11.86 11.57 7.76
C ASP A 56 11.12 11.02 6.54
N ALA A 57 10.11 10.16 6.74
CA ALA A 57 9.24 9.68 5.67
C ALA A 57 8.36 10.80 5.06
N VAL A 58 7.73 11.62 5.89
CA VAL A 58 6.95 12.79 5.44
C VAL A 58 7.84 13.79 4.72
N THR A 59 9.04 14.07 5.24
CA THR A 59 10.04 14.96 4.62
C THR A 59 10.52 14.40 3.28
N ARG A 60 10.68 13.07 3.16
CA ARG A 60 11.08 12.41 1.90
C ARG A 60 10.07 12.60 0.76
N VAL A 61 8.77 12.73 1.05
CA VAL A 61 7.72 12.80 0.01
C VAL A 61 7.09 14.18 -0.16
N CYS A 62 6.90 14.94 0.93
CA CYS A 62 6.32 16.29 0.91
C CYS A 62 7.35 17.41 1.10
N VAL A 63 8.62 17.08 1.40
CA VAL A 63 9.70 18.02 1.73
C VAL A 63 9.34 18.85 2.97
N ASP A 64 8.83 20.06 2.77
CA ASP A 64 8.46 21.05 3.78
C ASP A 64 6.99 21.50 3.64
N ALA A 65 6.24 20.90 2.71
CA ALA A 65 4.89 21.36 2.34
C ALA A 65 3.83 21.08 3.41
N VAL A 66 4.09 20.11 4.28
CA VAL A 66 3.20 19.72 5.39
C VAL A 66 4.03 19.50 6.66
N ALA A 67 3.38 19.64 7.82
CA ALA A 67 3.91 19.27 9.13
C ALA A 67 2.96 18.28 9.82
N ILE A 68 3.51 17.35 10.60
CA ILE A 68 2.73 16.38 11.38
C ILE A 68 1.91 17.11 12.45
N ASP A 69 0.63 16.80 12.59
CA ASP A 69 -0.20 17.33 13.67
C ASP A 69 -0.01 16.52 14.95
N ILE A 70 1.06 16.84 15.69
CA ILE A 70 1.41 16.18 16.96
C ILE A 70 0.40 16.40 18.10
N ASN A 71 -0.67 17.17 17.87
CA ASN A 71 -1.75 17.37 18.85
C ASN A 71 -2.78 16.24 18.83
N GLN A 72 -2.72 15.34 17.84
CA GLN A 72 -3.57 14.16 17.76
C GLN A 72 -3.07 13.06 18.69
N SER A 73 -3.98 12.33 19.34
CA SER A 73 -3.65 11.17 20.19
C SER A 73 -2.98 10.04 19.42
N THR A 74 -3.35 9.88 18.14
CA THR A 74 -2.77 8.92 17.19
C THR A 74 -2.36 9.69 15.93
N PRO A 75 -1.16 10.32 15.91
CA PRO A 75 -0.74 11.17 14.80
C PRO A 75 -0.36 10.39 13.52
N PHE A 76 -0.14 9.07 13.64
CA PHE A 76 0.08 8.18 12.51
C PHE A 76 -0.34 6.73 12.84
N ILE A 77 -0.55 5.93 11.80
CA ILE A 77 -0.79 4.49 11.84
C ILE A 77 -0.03 3.80 10.69
N VAL A 78 0.21 2.50 10.82
CA VAL A 78 0.91 1.64 9.84
C VAL A 78 0.03 0.42 9.54
N GLY A 79 0.04 -0.05 8.29
CA GLY A 79 -0.73 -1.21 7.81
C GLY A 79 -0.57 -1.41 6.31
N ASP A 80 -1.00 -2.54 5.75
CA ASP A 80 -0.94 -2.80 4.30
C ASP A 80 -2.18 -2.20 3.59
N PHE A 81 -2.29 -0.87 3.55
CA PHE A 81 -3.52 -0.19 3.10
C PHE A 81 -3.81 -0.35 1.60
N ASN A 82 -2.77 -0.62 0.80
CA ASN A 82 -2.89 -0.85 -0.64
C ASN A 82 -3.04 -2.35 -1.03
N GLY A 83 -2.73 -3.28 -0.12
CA GLY A 83 -2.85 -4.72 -0.31
C GLY A 83 -1.72 -5.38 -1.11
N ASP A 84 -0.55 -4.75 -1.22
CA ASP A 84 0.64 -5.29 -1.93
C ASP A 84 1.59 -6.09 -1.03
N GLY A 85 1.35 -6.11 0.29
CA GLY A 85 2.14 -6.83 1.28
C GLY A 85 3.35 -6.07 1.81
N SER A 86 3.54 -4.81 1.39
CA SER A 86 4.47 -3.85 2.00
C SER A 86 3.72 -3.02 3.05
N GLU A 87 4.33 -2.72 4.20
CA GLU A 87 3.69 -1.81 5.17
C GLU A 87 3.64 -0.38 4.62
N ASP A 88 2.44 0.19 4.55
CA ASP A 88 2.17 1.60 4.26
C ASP A 88 2.17 2.43 5.55
N LEU A 89 2.22 3.76 5.40
CA LEU A 89 2.16 4.73 6.50
C LEU A 89 1.06 5.75 6.24
N ALA A 90 0.15 5.94 7.20
CA ALA A 90 -0.82 7.03 7.20
C ALA A 90 -0.54 8.01 8.34
N VAL A 91 -0.46 9.31 8.04
CA VAL A 91 -0.03 10.37 8.98
C VAL A 91 -1.00 11.54 8.91
N ILE A 92 -1.41 12.06 10.07
CA ILE A 92 -2.21 13.27 10.16
C ILE A 92 -1.28 14.49 10.03
N VAL A 93 -1.51 15.30 9.00
CA VAL A 93 -0.66 16.45 8.67
C VAL A 93 -1.47 17.72 8.39
N ARG A 94 -0.82 18.88 8.51
CA ARG A 94 -1.35 20.20 8.14
C ARG A 94 -0.44 20.89 7.13
N PRO A 95 -0.99 21.69 6.18
CA PRO A 95 -0.20 22.57 5.32
C PRO A 95 0.72 23.50 6.12
N THR A 96 1.98 23.63 5.70
CA THR A 96 2.86 24.66 6.27
C THR A 96 2.55 26.05 5.69
N LYS A 97 2.97 27.09 6.40
CA LYS A 97 2.71 28.49 6.02
C LYS A 97 3.30 28.79 4.64
N GLY A 98 2.43 29.09 3.67
CA GLY A 98 2.82 29.42 2.31
C GLY A 98 2.92 28.23 1.35
N ALA A 99 2.72 26.99 1.81
CA ALA A 99 2.86 25.79 0.96
C ALA A 99 1.72 25.56 -0.04
N LEU A 100 0.61 26.31 0.02
CA LEU A 100 -0.56 26.07 -0.85
C LEU A 100 -0.28 26.05 -2.36
N PRO A 101 0.59 26.92 -2.94
CA PRO A 101 0.94 26.82 -4.36
C PRO A 101 1.69 25.53 -4.71
N LYS A 102 2.48 24.99 -3.78
CA LYS A 102 3.21 23.72 -3.92
C LYS A 102 2.26 22.53 -3.78
N LEU A 103 1.43 22.52 -2.73
CA LEU A 103 0.41 21.50 -2.46
C LEU A 103 -0.61 21.37 -3.60
N ASN A 104 -0.98 22.50 -4.21
CA ASN A 104 -1.91 22.58 -5.33
C ASN A 104 -1.21 22.68 -6.71
N SER A 105 0.09 22.44 -6.80
CA SER A 105 0.79 22.37 -8.10
C SER A 105 0.26 21.21 -8.94
N GLU A 106 0.22 21.34 -10.25
CA GLU A 106 -0.03 20.21 -11.16
C GLU A 106 1.19 19.30 -11.30
N TYR A 107 2.37 19.80 -10.91
CA TYR A 107 3.64 19.07 -10.85
C TYR A 107 3.97 18.57 -9.43
N ALA A 108 2.96 18.42 -8.57
CA ALA A 108 3.13 17.85 -7.24
C ALA A 108 3.39 16.34 -7.33
N ASN A 109 4.30 15.82 -6.50
CA ASN A 109 4.62 14.38 -6.43
C ASN A 109 3.62 13.57 -5.59
N TRP A 110 2.46 14.15 -5.28
CA TRP A 110 1.39 13.55 -4.48
C TRP A 110 0.03 13.82 -5.10
N ILE A 111 -0.93 12.95 -4.83
CA ILE A 111 -2.30 13.01 -5.36
C ILE A 111 -3.21 13.58 -4.27
N VAL A 112 -3.92 14.68 -4.55
CA VAL A 112 -4.87 15.28 -3.61
C VAL A 112 -6.27 14.74 -3.91
N GLU A 113 -6.90 14.09 -2.93
CA GLU A 113 -8.23 13.47 -3.07
C GLU A 113 -9.20 13.87 -1.95
N ASP A 114 -10.45 13.45 -2.11
CA ASP A 114 -11.56 13.64 -1.18
C ASP A 114 -12.35 12.30 -1.18
N PRO A 115 -12.03 11.35 -0.28
CA PRO A 115 -12.54 9.98 -0.35
C PRO A 115 -14.07 9.86 -0.34
N GLN A 116 -14.75 10.80 0.33
CA GLN A 116 -16.21 10.90 0.35
C GLN A 116 -16.82 11.25 -1.02
N LYS A 117 -16.01 11.71 -1.98
CA LYS A 117 -16.44 12.04 -3.36
C LYS A 117 -16.07 10.96 -4.39
N VAL A 118 -15.56 9.80 -3.95
CA VAL A 118 -15.24 8.69 -4.84
C VAL A 118 -16.50 7.86 -5.12
N VAL A 119 -17.08 8.07 -6.30
CA VAL A 119 -18.21 7.26 -6.79
C VAL A 119 -17.68 5.98 -7.42
N LEU A 120 -18.04 4.84 -6.84
CA LEU A 120 -17.74 3.52 -7.40
C LEU A 120 -18.88 3.00 -8.28
N PRO A 121 -18.57 2.17 -9.30
CA PRO A 121 -19.59 1.47 -10.07
C PRO A 121 -20.31 0.43 -9.20
N ASP A 122 -21.60 0.22 -9.46
CA ASP A 122 -22.38 -0.86 -8.87
C ASP A 122 -21.95 -2.20 -9.51
N PRO A 123 -21.36 -3.14 -8.75
CA PRO A 123 -20.82 -4.38 -9.30
C PRO A 123 -21.91 -5.30 -9.88
N ASN A 124 -23.19 -5.05 -9.59
CA ASN A 124 -24.31 -5.82 -10.11
C ASN A 124 -24.83 -5.29 -11.46
N LYS A 125 -24.27 -4.19 -11.99
CA LYS A 125 -24.69 -3.56 -13.24
C LYS A 125 -23.62 -3.70 -14.31
N ALA A 126 -23.93 -4.45 -15.38
CA ALA A 126 -23.03 -4.67 -16.51
C ALA A 126 -22.69 -3.38 -17.30
N VAL A 127 -23.61 -2.40 -17.32
CA VAL A 127 -23.40 -1.07 -17.92
C VAL A 127 -23.97 -0.02 -16.99
N GLN A 128 -23.16 0.98 -16.64
CA GLN A 128 -23.57 2.12 -15.83
C GLN A 128 -22.97 3.41 -16.41
N ARG A 129 -23.79 4.47 -16.51
CA ARG A 129 -23.26 5.82 -16.71
C ARG A 129 -22.83 6.36 -15.35
N LEU A 130 -21.53 6.49 -15.13
CA LEU A 130 -21.00 7.20 -13.97
C LEU A 130 -21.23 8.71 -14.13
N PRO A 131 -21.39 9.46 -13.03
CA PRO A 131 -21.42 10.92 -13.08
C PRO A 131 -20.10 11.47 -13.63
N LYS A 132 -20.13 12.72 -14.13
CA LYS A 132 -18.90 13.42 -14.52
C LYS A 132 -17.95 13.47 -13.32
N PRO A 133 -16.64 13.21 -13.49
CA PRO A 133 -15.67 13.36 -12.40
C PRO A 133 -15.78 14.74 -11.73
N PRO A 134 -15.66 14.83 -10.39
CA PRO A 134 -15.68 16.11 -9.70
C PRO A 134 -14.50 16.98 -10.14
N PRO A 135 -14.58 18.31 -9.97
CA PRO A 135 -13.43 19.20 -10.15
C PRO A 135 -12.26 18.75 -9.28
N ARG A 136 -11.03 19.10 -9.71
CA ARG A 136 -9.80 18.83 -8.96
C ARG A 136 -9.94 19.27 -7.51
N VAL A 137 -9.60 18.38 -6.59
CA VAL A 137 -9.57 18.67 -5.16
C VAL A 137 -8.35 19.55 -4.86
N LEU A 138 -8.57 20.67 -4.16
CA LEU A 138 -7.53 21.61 -3.76
C LEU A 138 -7.42 21.66 -2.23
N VAL A 139 -6.19 21.70 -1.74
CA VAL A 139 -5.83 21.92 -0.33
C VAL A 139 -6.02 23.40 0.04
N ARG A 140 -6.53 23.65 1.25
CA ARG A 140 -6.77 24.96 1.87
C ARG A 140 -5.87 25.12 3.11
N ALA A 141 -5.61 26.37 3.51
CA ALA A 141 -4.65 26.70 4.57
C ALA A 141 -4.87 25.96 5.91
N ASN A 142 -6.13 25.75 6.28
CA ASN A 142 -6.51 25.18 7.58
C ASN A 142 -6.99 23.74 7.49
N ASP A 143 -6.80 23.06 6.34
CA ASP A 143 -7.17 21.66 6.21
C ASP A 143 -6.36 20.80 7.19
N LEU A 144 -7.03 19.80 7.75
CA LEU A 144 -6.41 18.62 8.32
C LEU A 144 -6.42 17.55 7.22
N LEU A 145 -5.26 16.97 6.93
CA LEU A 145 -5.05 16.04 5.82
C LEU A 145 -4.55 14.71 6.35
N LEU A 146 -5.08 13.61 5.80
CA LEU A 146 -4.46 12.30 5.99
C LEU A 146 -3.48 12.10 4.83
N LEU A 147 -2.18 12.16 5.13
CA LEU A 147 -1.14 11.72 4.21
C LEU A 147 -1.10 10.21 4.24
N VAL A 148 -1.21 9.54 3.09
CA VAL A 148 -0.97 8.10 2.99
C VAL A 148 0.20 7.86 2.02
N LEU A 149 1.26 7.24 2.53
CA LEU A 149 2.46 6.86 1.80
C LEU A 149 2.43 5.35 1.61
N HIS A 150 2.31 4.90 0.36
CA HIS A 150 2.45 3.48 0.06
C HIS A 150 3.90 3.02 0.26
N GLY A 151 4.06 1.84 0.84
CA GLY A 151 5.33 1.16 1.03
C GLY A 151 5.99 0.73 -0.27
N TYR A 152 7.17 0.12 -0.14
CA TYR A 152 7.87 -0.47 -1.27
C TYR A 152 8.70 -1.67 -0.82
N GLN A 153 8.29 -2.85 -1.28
CA GLN A 153 8.93 -4.14 -0.94
C GLN A 153 8.95 -4.39 0.58
N GLN A 154 9.75 -5.36 1.02
CA GLN A 154 9.83 -5.81 2.42
C GLN A 154 10.22 -4.72 3.44
N SER A 155 10.74 -3.57 2.98
CA SER A 155 11.05 -2.43 3.86
C SER A 155 9.89 -1.42 3.98
N GLY A 156 8.75 -1.66 3.32
CA GLY A 156 7.55 -0.84 3.46
C GLY A 156 7.80 0.65 3.23
N TRP A 157 7.11 1.49 3.99
CA TRP A 157 7.19 2.94 3.97
C TRP A 157 8.58 3.47 4.38
N HIS A 158 9.39 2.70 5.13
CA HIS A 158 10.78 3.06 5.43
C HIS A 158 11.67 3.09 4.18
N HIS A 159 11.29 2.39 3.10
CA HIS A 159 12.12 2.30 1.91
C HIS A 159 12.32 3.65 1.20
N GLN A 160 13.53 3.93 0.74
CA GLN A 160 13.86 5.20 0.06
C GLN A 160 13.11 5.46 -1.25
N TYR A 161 12.57 4.39 -1.86
CA TYR A 161 11.72 4.44 -3.07
C TYR A 161 10.21 4.32 -2.77
N ALA A 162 9.79 4.20 -1.50
CA ALA A 162 8.41 4.49 -1.11
C ALA A 162 8.15 5.98 -1.37
N ARG A 163 7.35 6.27 -2.41
CA ARG A 163 7.09 7.64 -2.92
C ARG A 163 5.65 7.89 -3.37
N GLN A 164 4.85 6.86 -3.62
CA GLN A 164 3.46 7.03 -4.02
C GLN A 164 2.69 7.57 -2.81
N THR A 165 2.23 8.82 -2.91
CA THR A 165 1.70 9.58 -1.77
C THR A 165 0.34 10.20 -2.11
N TYR A 166 -0.61 10.04 -1.20
CA TYR A 166 -1.93 10.66 -1.25
C TYR A 166 -2.05 11.70 -0.13
N LEU A 167 -2.72 12.82 -0.41
CA LEU A 167 -3.17 13.80 0.59
C LEU A 167 -4.69 13.83 0.56
N LEU A 168 -5.30 13.12 1.51
CA LEU A 168 -6.74 12.94 1.58
C LEU A 168 -7.38 14.06 2.43
N ARG A 169 -8.35 14.76 1.85
CA ARG A 169 -9.18 15.76 2.54
C ARG A 169 -10.45 15.12 3.07
N ASN A 170 -10.98 15.63 4.18
CA ASN A 170 -12.22 15.15 4.83
C ASN A 170 -12.16 13.64 5.15
N ALA A 171 -10.99 13.17 5.58
CA ALA A 171 -10.62 11.76 5.73
C ALA A 171 -9.97 11.50 7.11
N ILE A 172 -10.39 12.28 8.10
CA ILE A 172 -9.94 12.21 9.49
C ILE A 172 -11.14 12.56 10.39
N GLY A 173 -11.52 11.59 11.20
CA GLY A 173 -12.49 11.68 12.29
C GLY A 173 -11.89 11.20 13.61
N GLU A 174 -12.68 10.46 14.38
CA GLU A 174 -12.28 9.94 15.70
C GLU A 174 -11.84 8.46 15.62
N ASN A 175 -11.03 8.03 16.59
CA ASN A 175 -10.64 6.62 16.76
C ASN A 175 -9.97 5.98 15.52
N ILE A 176 -9.16 6.77 14.81
CA ILE A 176 -8.39 6.34 13.65
C ILE A 176 -7.46 5.17 14.01
N ARG A 177 -7.53 4.09 13.23
CA ARG A 177 -6.78 2.85 13.45
C ARG A 177 -6.56 2.08 12.15
N ALA A 178 -5.45 1.36 12.05
CA ALA A 178 -5.34 0.27 11.09
C ALA A 178 -6.13 -0.94 11.61
N GLN A 179 -6.86 -1.62 10.74
CA GLN A 179 -7.56 -2.88 11.03
C GLN A 179 -7.70 -3.68 9.73
N SER A 180 -7.75 -5.01 9.80
CA SER A 180 -7.90 -5.81 8.57
C SER A 180 -9.27 -5.59 7.93
N PHE A 181 -9.38 -5.73 6.60
CA PHE A 181 -10.66 -5.65 5.90
C PHE A 181 -11.70 -6.63 6.49
N ALA A 182 -11.24 -7.80 6.94
CA ALA A 182 -12.08 -8.84 7.55
C ALA A 182 -12.60 -8.49 8.96
N GLU A 183 -11.97 -7.54 9.66
CA GLU A 183 -12.47 -7.00 10.93
C GLU A 183 -13.47 -5.87 10.68
N ALA A 184 -13.12 -4.93 9.81
CA ALA A 184 -13.99 -3.83 9.43
C ALA A 184 -15.36 -4.31 8.93
N ALA A 185 -15.37 -5.29 8.02
CA ALA A 185 -16.61 -5.79 7.44
C ALA A 185 -17.51 -6.62 8.38
N LYS A 186 -17.02 -7.01 9.57
CA LYS A 186 -17.87 -7.62 10.61
C LYS A 186 -18.74 -6.58 11.33
N ILE A 187 -18.32 -5.31 11.34
CA ILE A 187 -18.99 -4.21 12.04
C ILE A 187 -20.21 -3.74 11.22
N ASP A 188 -20.06 -3.59 9.90
CA ASP A 188 -21.11 -3.19 8.95
C ASP A 188 -22.15 -4.31 8.68
N GLY A 189 -21.81 -5.58 8.92
CA GLY A 189 -22.73 -6.71 8.70
C GLY A 189 -23.05 -7.02 7.23
N ASN A 190 -22.57 -6.18 6.29
CA ASN A 190 -22.78 -6.32 4.85
C ASN A 190 -21.77 -7.29 4.20
N LYS A 191 -22.24 -8.51 3.92
CA LYS A 191 -21.43 -9.60 3.35
C LYS A 191 -20.87 -9.32 1.95
N ASN A 192 -21.30 -8.25 1.28
CA ASN A 192 -20.89 -7.93 -0.10
C ASN A 192 -19.61 -7.11 -0.20
N ALA A 193 -19.22 -6.35 0.83
CA ALA A 193 -17.95 -5.62 0.85
C ALA A 193 -16.73 -6.58 0.87
N VAL A 194 -16.91 -7.78 1.41
CA VAL A 194 -15.87 -8.72 1.85
C VAL A 194 -15.15 -9.47 0.71
N LYS A 195 -15.73 -9.52 -0.50
CA LYS A 195 -15.20 -10.40 -1.54
C LYS A 195 -13.94 -9.85 -2.21
N ASN A 196 -12.80 -10.45 -1.86
CA ASN A 196 -11.52 -10.39 -2.55
C ASN A 196 -10.78 -9.04 -2.50
N ARG A 197 -10.91 -8.29 -1.39
CA ARG A 197 -10.01 -7.16 -1.10
C ARG A 197 -8.87 -7.64 -0.21
N ALA A 198 -7.64 -7.45 -0.67
CA ALA A 198 -6.42 -7.64 0.11
C ALA A 198 -6.11 -6.36 0.91
N GLY A 199 -5.23 -6.48 1.89
CA GLY A 199 -4.78 -5.37 2.71
C GLY A 199 -5.65 -5.01 3.91
N ASP A 200 -5.18 -4.00 4.62
CA ASP A 200 -5.82 -3.35 5.76
C ASP A 200 -6.69 -2.16 5.31
N VAL A 201 -7.49 -1.66 6.24
CA VAL A 201 -8.26 -0.42 6.07
C VAL A 201 -7.99 0.53 7.22
N ILE A 202 -8.23 1.82 6.97
CA ILE A 202 -8.14 2.85 8.00
C ILE A 202 -9.54 3.03 8.58
N GLY A 203 -9.80 2.38 9.72
CA GLY A 203 -11.06 2.48 10.44
C GLY A 203 -11.11 3.75 11.29
N GLU A 204 -12.25 4.45 11.27
CA GLU A 204 -12.47 5.67 12.04
C GLU A 204 -13.98 5.95 12.20
N LYS A 205 -14.33 6.94 13.02
CA LYS A 205 -15.70 7.48 13.09
C LYS A 205 -15.70 8.87 12.45
N LEU A 206 -16.26 8.98 11.25
CA LEU A 206 -16.22 10.18 10.42
C LEU A 206 -17.62 10.84 10.40
N THR A 207 -17.71 12.08 10.89
CA THR A 207 -18.98 12.83 10.96
C THR A 207 -20.11 12.00 11.58
N ASP A 208 -19.85 11.44 12.77
CA ASP A 208 -20.73 10.58 13.55
C ASP A 208 -21.07 9.18 13.01
N HIS A 209 -20.55 8.79 11.85
CA HIS A 209 -20.74 7.45 11.31
C HIS A 209 -19.46 6.62 11.47
N ASP A 210 -19.57 5.41 12.02
CA ASP A 210 -18.48 4.43 12.01
C ASP A 210 -18.27 3.94 10.58
N GLY A 211 -17.01 3.80 10.15
CA GLY A 211 -16.70 3.35 8.81
C GLY A 211 -15.20 3.15 8.59
N PHE A 212 -14.77 3.15 7.34
CA PHE A 212 -13.35 3.00 7.00
C PHE A 212 -12.98 3.56 5.62
N LEU A 213 -11.76 4.09 5.51
CA LEU A 213 -11.11 4.36 4.23
C LEU A 213 -10.44 3.09 3.72
N TYR A 214 -10.56 2.84 2.41
CA TYR A 214 -9.94 1.70 1.74
C TYR A 214 -9.45 2.05 0.34
N TRP A 215 -8.48 1.27 -0.13
CA TRP A 215 -7.89 1.41 -1.45
C TRP A 215 -8.74 0.76 -2.54
N THR A 216 -8.90 1.44 -3.69
CA THR A 216 -9.74 1.00 -4.81
C THR A 216 -8.94 0.59 -6.05
N ASN A 217 -7.66 0.19 -5.90
CA ASN A 217 -6.70 0.01 -7.00
C ASN A 217 -6.42 1.29 -7.82
N GLY A 218 -6.53 2.47 -7.18
CA GLY A 218 -6.18 3.74 -7.83
C GLY A 218 -6.54 4.99 -7.01
N ARG A 219 -7.47 4.87 -6.06
CA ARG A 219 -8.01 5.96 -5.24
C ARG A 219 -8.30 5.48 -3.83
N TYR A 220 -8.40 6.38 -2.86
CA TYR A 220 -8.99 6.08 -1.55
C TYR A 220 -10.46 6.44 -1.54
N ALA A 221 -11.32 5.53 -1.07
CA ALA A 221 -12.76 5.75 -0.92
C ALA A 221 -13.19 5.56 0.54
N TRP A 222 -14.23 6.27 0.95
CA TRP A 222 -14.93 6.04 2.22
C TRP A 222 -15.93 4.90 2.07
N TRP A 223 -16.05 4.06 3.10
CA TRP A 223 -17.16 3.15 3.33
C TRP A 223 -17.85 3.52 4.64
N GLU A 224 -19.18 3.57 4.60
CA GLU A 224 -20.10 3.69 5.74
C GLU A 224 -20.88 2.36 5.83
#